data_AF-A0A1G6CH97-F1
#
_entry.id   AF-A0A1G6CH97-F1
#
_cell.length_a   1.000
_cell.length_b   1.000
_cell.length_c   1.000
_cell.angle_alpha   90.00
_cell.angle_beta   90.00
_cell.angle_gamma   90.00
#
_symmetry.space_group_name_H-M   'P 1'
#
loop_
_entity.id
_entity.type
_entity.pdbx_description
1 polymer ?
#
loop_
_entity_poly.entity_id
_entity_poly.type
_entity_poly.pdbx_seq_one_letter_code
_entity_poly.pdbx_strand_id
1 'polypeptide(L)'
;MVQSGATTYDYNALGQRARKTTGSVSTHFIYSPTGQLLAEGTQAQYIYLGGELVGYIKNNQLYYVHNDHLGRPEVITDSSATVVWRAQLEAFDSTVLTSSIGAFNIGFPGQYWDSEKQSWYNYFRDYDASSGRYLQSDPIGLGGGINTYAYALSNPVMYIDPLGLFVDLCDLLVVIPDYLKGTKVKASYGMGILATGSGQFGTNGVTLEVAPEIGLGVFGGAGLEASGKLLDCNKSKCET
;
A
#
# COMPACT_ATOMS: atom_id res chain seq x y z
N MET A 1 -30.10 -9.23 -6.58
CA MET A 1 -29.40 -10.54 -6.52
C MET A 1 -29.27 -10.91 -5.06
N VAL A 2 -29.76 -12.08 -4.65
CA VAL A 2 -29.62 -12.56 -3.27
C VAL A 2 -28.27 -13.27 -3.17
N GLN A 3 -27.32 -12.71 -2.44
CA GLN A 3 -26.06 -13.39 -2.13
C GLN A 3 -26.23 -14.11 -0.79
N SER A 4 -26.10 -15.44 -0.84
CA SER A 4 -26.27 -16.36 0.29
C SER A 4 -24.92 -16.68 0.92
N GLY A 5 -24.79 -16.45 2.23
CA GLY A 5 -23.65 -16.81 3.08
C GLY A 5 -23.02 -15.59 3.77
N ALA A 6 -23.05 -15.56 5.10
CA ALA A 6 -22.24 -14.62 5.87
C ALA A 6 -20.75 -14.89 5.59
N THR A 7 -19.99 -13.85 5.24
CA THR A 7 -18.53 -13.94 5.11
C THR A 7 -17.88 -13.41 6.38
N THR A 8 -16.97 -14.21 6.95
CA THR A 8 -16.19 -13.81 8.12
C THR A 8 -14.73 -13.57 7.75
N TYR A 9 -14.10 -12.64 8.45
CA TYR A 9 -12.71 -12.23 8.22
C TYR A 9 -11.96 -12.32 9.55
N ASP A 10 -10.81 -12.97 9.54
CA ASP A 10 -9.90 -13.03 10.67
C ASP A 10 -8.63 -12.24 10.37
N TYR A 11 -8.13 -11.53 11.37
CA TYR A 11 -6.98 -10.65 11.24
C TYR A 11 -5.86 -11.10 12.18
N ASN A 12 -4.61 -10.93 11.75
CA ASN A 12 -3.46 -11.17 12.61
C ASN A 12 -3.22 -9.99 13.58
N ALA A 13 -2.23 -10.12 14.46
CA ALA A 13 -1.88 -9.08 15.44
C ALA A 13 -1.40 -7.75 14.82
N LEU A 14 -1.02 -7.75 13.53
CA LEU A 14 -0.67 -6.55 12.77
C LEU A 14 -1.91 -5.92 12.10
N GLY A 15 -3.09 -6.54 12.21
CA GLY A 15 -4.32 -6.10 11.56
C GLY A 15 -4.47 -6.56 10.11
N GLN A 16 -3.54 -7.36 9.57
CA GLN A 16 -3.64 -7.87 8.21
C GLN A 16 -4.65 -9.01 8.18
N ARG A 17 -5.48 -9.07 7.15
CA ARG A 17 -6.44 -10.16 6.98
C ARG A 17 -5.70 -11.47 6.77
N ALA A 18 -5.74 -12.36 7.75
CA ALA A 18 -5.09 -13.67 7.71
C ALA A 18 -5.99 -14.75 7.08
N ARG A 19 -7.32 -14.60 7.20
CA ARG A 19 -8.29 -15.56 6.65
C ARG A 19 -9.60 -14.88 6.26
N LYS A 20 -10.22 -15.40 5.21
CA LYS A 20 -11.59 -15.11 4.78
C LYS A 20 -12.37 -16.42 4.69
N THR A 21 -13.56 -16.48 5.26
CA THR A 21 -14.44 -17.65 5.15
C THR A 21 -15.78 -17.25 4.57
N THR A 22 -16.11 -17.78 3.39
CA THR A 22 -17.39 -17.59 2.74
C THR A 22 -18.11 -18.93 2.67
N GLY A 23 -19.17 -19.09 3.46
CA GLY A 23 -19.82 -20.39 3.65
C GLY A 23 -18.86 -21.40 4.29
N SER A 24 -18.53 -22.49 3.59
CA SER A 24 -17.58 -23.51 4.06
C SER A 24 -16.17 -23.37 3.48
N VAL A 25 -15.93 -22.37 2.63
CA VAL A 25 -14.64 -22.16 1.97
C VAL A 25 -13.83 -21.12 2.73
N SER A 26 -12.70 -21.55 3.30
CA SER A 26 -11.72 -20.66 3.94
C SER A 26 -10.51 -20.43 3.04
N THR A 27 -10.24 -19.16 2.74
CA THR A 27 -9.04 -18.69 2.03
C THR A 27 -8.09 -18.05 3.04
N HIS A 28 -6.85 -18.53 3.09
CA HIS A 28 -5.80 -17.95 3.93
C HIS A 28 -4.95 -16.99 3.11
N PHE A 29 -4.43 -15.94 3.75
CA PHE A 29 -3.58 -14.95 3.11
C PHE A 29 -2.23 -14.90 3.81
N ILE A 30 -1.17 -14.85 3.03
CA ILE A 30 0.21 -14.78 3.52
C ILE A 30 0.82 -13.49 3.01
N TYR A 31 1.44 -12.71 3.90
CA TYR A 31 2.07 -11.44 3.57
C TYR A 31 3.58 -11.51 3.78
N SER A 32 4.30 -10.66 3.05
CA SER A 32 5.70 -10.40 3.31
C SER A 32 5.87 -9.62 4.63
N PRO A 33 7.09 -9.55 5.19
CA PRO A 33 7.37 -8.67 6.33
C PRO A 33 7.06 -7.19 6.07
N THR A 34 7.03 -6.77 4.81
CA THR A 34 6.69 -5.41 4.38
C THR A 34 5.20 -5.21 4.08
N GLY A 35 4.38 -6.26 4.23
CA GLY A 35 2.93 -6.19 4.09
C GLY A 35 2.38 -6.47 2.69
N GLN A 36 3.22 -6.88 1.73
CA GLN A 36 2.76 -7.27 0.39
C GLN A 36 2.11 -8.64 0.44
N LEU A 37 0.97 -8.83 -0.22
CA LEU A 37 0.29 -10.12 -0.28
C LEU A 37 1.08 -11.11 -1.15
N LEU A 38 1.64 -12.16 -0.56
CA LEU A 38 2.46 -13.17 -1.23
C LEU A 38 1.66 -14.38 -1.72
N ALA A 39 0.57 -14.74 -1.04
CA ALA A 39 -0.26 -15.87 -1.45
C ALA A 39 -1.69 -15.76 -0.93
N GLU A 40 -2.62 -16.32 -1.69
CA GLU A 40 -4.00 -16.57 -1.26
C GLU A 40 -4.41 -18.03 -1.52
N GLY A 41 -4.98 -18.66 -0.49
CA GLY A 41 -5.32 -20.07 -0.53
C GLY A 41 -4.11 -20.94 -0.87
N THR A 42 -4.34 -22.00 -1.64
CA THR A 42 -3.30 -22.94 -2.08
C THR A 42 -2.91 -22.78 -3.53
N GLN A 43 -3.65 -21.96 -4.29
CA GLN A 43 -3.57 -21.93 -5.75
C GLN A 43 -2.90 -20.68 -6.28
N ALA A 44 -2.86 -19.58 -5.53
CA ALA A 44 -2.41 -18.28 -6.01
C ALA A 44 -1.23 -17.74 -5.20
N GLN A 45 -0.15 -17.37 -5.88
CA GLN A 45 1.04 -16.76 -5.31
C GLN A 45 1.44 -15.54 -6.14
N TYR A 46 2.03 -14.55 -5.49
CA TYR A 46 2.35 -13.25 -6.04
C TYR A 46 3.85 -12.99 -5.88
N ILE A 47 4.52 -12.66 -6.98
CA ILE A 47 5.97 -12.45 -7.04
C ILE A 47 6.23 -10.96 -7.24
N TYR A 48 6.91 -10.35 -6.27
CA TYR A 48 7.26 -8.93 -6.32
C TYR A 48 8.74 -8.73 -6.60
N LEU A 49 9.07 -7.68 -7.35
CA LEU A 49 10.43 -7.21 -7.54
C LEU A 49 10.47 -5.70 -7.31
N GLY A 50 11.24 -5.26 -6.30
CA GLY A 50 11.40 -3.84 -6.00
C GLY A 50 10.09 -3.12 -5.68
N GLY A 51 9.14 -3.80 -5.02
CA GLY A 51 7.84 -3.24 -4.63
C GLY A 51 6.69 -3.57 -5.58
N GLU A 52 7.00 -3.90 -6.84
CA GLU A 52 6.01 -4.08 -7.91
C GLU A 52 5.69 -5.56 -8.16
N LEU A 53 4.43 -5.86 -8.47
CA LEU A 53 4.00 -7.22 -8.80
C LEU A 53 4.44 -7.58 -10.23
N VAL A 54 5.37 -8.52 -10.37
CA VAL A 54 5.92 -8.90 -11.68
C VAL A 54 5.49 -10.29 -12.14
N GLY A 55 5.04 -11.13 -11.21
CA GLY A 55 4.64 -12.50 -11.51
C GLY A 55 3.45 -12.95 -10.69
N TYR A 56 2.65 -13.82 -11.28
CA TYR A 56 1.51 -14.44 -10.66
C TYR A 56 1.56 -15.94 -10.93
N ILE A 57 1.60 -16.77 -9.89
CA ILE A 57 1.50 -18.21 -10.04
C ILE A 57 0.07 -18.61 -9.70
N LYS A 58 -0.65 -19.20 -10.65
CA LYS A 58 -1.98 -19.76 -10.41
C LYS A 58 -2.03 -21.22 -10.84
N ASN A 59 -2.48 -22.11 -9.96
CA ASN A 59 -2.58 -23.55 -10.27
C ASN A 59 -1.26 -24.12 -10.81
N ASN A 60 -0.16 -23.73 -10.17
CA ASN A 60 1.20 -24.15 -10.53
C ASN A 60 1.66 -23.71 -11.93
N GLN A 61 0.99 -22.73 -12.54
CA GLN A 61 1.37 -22.06 -13.79
C GLN A 61 1.85 -20.64 -13.51
N LEU A 62 2.97 -20.25 -14.11
CA LEU A 62 3.53 -18.90 -13.99
C LEU A 62 2.98 -17.98 -15.08
N TYR A 63 2.52 -16.81 -14.66
CA TYR A 63 2.09 -15.70 -15.51
C TYR A 63 2.94 -14.45 -15.22
N TYR A 64 3.07 -13.60 -16.23
CA TYR A 64 3.86 -12.37 -16.17
C TYR A 64 2.92 -11.19 -16.07
N VAL A 65 3.09 -10.37 -15.04
CA VAL A 65 2.23 -9.22 -14.77
C VAL A 65 2.91 -7.96 -15.30
N HIS A 66 2.16 -7.18 -16.07
CA HIS A 66 2.60 -5.91 -16.64
C HIS A 66 1.79 -4.79 -15.99
N ASN A 67 2.48 -3.92 -15.26
CA ASN A 67 1.87 -2.85 -14.50
C ASN A 67 1.91 -1.51 -15.24
N ASP A 68 1.08 -0.58 -14.78
CA ASP A 68 1.21 0.83 -15.10
C ASP A 68 2.31 1.53 -14.25
N HIS A 69 2.44 2.85 -14.40
CA HIS A 69 3.45 3.63 -13.69
C HIS A 69 3.26 3.69 -12.17
N LEU A 70 2.08 3.35 -11.65
CA LEU A 70 1.80 3.26 -10.22
C LEU A 70 1.94 1.84 -9.67
N GLY A 71 2.29 0.87 -10.52
CA GLY A 71 2.37 -0.54 -10.12
C GLY A 71 1.01 -1.26 -10.13
N ARG A 72 -0.01 -0.73 -10.82
CA ARG A 72 -1.30 -1.40 -10.99
C ARG A 72 -1.24 -2.41 -12.14
N PRO A 73 -1.66 -3.67 -11.94
CA PRO A 73 -1.72 -4.64 -13.03
C PRO A 73 -2.67 -4.19 -14.16
N GLU A 74 -2.15 -4.00 -15.37
CA GLU A 74 -2.96 -3.69 -16.57
C GLU A 74 -3.14 -4.93 -17.45
N VAL A 75 -2.06 -5.69 -17.65
CA VAL A 75 -2.02 -6.84 -18.56
C VAL A 75 -1.32 -8.01 -17.87
N ILE A 76 -1.79 -9.24 -18.10
CA ILE A 76 -1.09 -10.45 -17.71
C ILE A 76 -0.93 -11.35 -18.92
N THR A 77 0.28 -11.88 -19.11
CA THR A 77 0.60 -12.80 -20.20
C THR A 77 1.03 -14.18 -19.70
N ASP A 78 0.82 -15.19 -20.53
CA ASP A 78 1.40 -16.53 -20.32
C ASP A 78 2.85 -16.62 -20.82
N SER A 79 3.43 -17.83 -20.78
CA SER A 79 4.78 -18.14 -21.27
C SER A 79 4.97 -17.98 -22.78
N SER A 80 3.88 -17.92 -23.54
CA SER A 80 3.88 -17.67 -24.99
C SER A 80 3.64 -16.19 -25.31
N ALA A 81 3.68 -15.31 -24.31
CA ALA A 81 3.36 -13.89 -24.41
C ALA A 81 1.91 -13.59 -24.86
N THR A 82 1.00 -14.56 -24.74
CA THR A 82 -0.42 -14.35 -25.04
C THR A 82 -1.06 -13.60 -23.89
N VAL A 83 -1.86 -12.57 -24.20
CA VAL A 83 -2.65 -11.85 -23.18
C VAL A 83 -3.76 -12.77 -22.66
N VAL A 84 -3.68 -13.12 -21.37
CA VAL A 84 -4.62 -14.01 -20.69
C VAL A 84 -5.50 -13.28 -19.68
N TRP A 85 -5.14 -12.06 -19.32
CA TRP A 85 -5.97 -11.15 -18.56
C TRP A 85 -5.63 -9.70 -18.91
N ARG A 86 -6.65 -8.83 -18.93
CA ARG A 86 -6.48 -7.39 -19.15
C ARG A 86 -7.54 -6.59 -18.41
N ALA A 87 -7.14 -5.48 -17.82
CA ALA A 87 -8.04 -4.45 -17.32
C ALA A 87 -7.88 -3.13 -18.07
N GLN A 88 -8.96 -2.36 -18.11
CA GLN A 88 -8.93 -0.92 -18.39
C GLN A 88 -8.79 -0.19 -17.06
N LEU A 89 -7.70 0.56 -16.90
CA LEU A 89 -7.45 1.33 -15.70
C LEU A 89 -7.99 2.75 -15.87
N GLU A 90 -8.83 3.18 -14.92
CA GLU A 90 -9.29 4.55 -14.80
C GLU A 90 -8.59 5.23 -13.62
N ALA A 91 -8.90 6.51 -13.37
CA ALA A 91 -8.25 7.26 -12.29
C ALA A 91 -8.49 6.61 -10.92
N PHE A 92 -9.74 6.27 -10.59
CA PHE A 92 -10.14 5.72 -9.29
C PHE A 92 -10.57 4.25 -9.35
N ASP A 93 -10.75 3.69 -10.54
CA ASP A 93 -11.33 2.37 -10.72
C ASP A 93 -10.58 1.58 -11.81
N SER A 94 -10.93 0.31 -11.95
CA SER A 94 -10.47 -0.56 -13.03
C SER A 94 -11.58 -1.52 -13.44
N THR A 95 -11.71 -1.77 -14.74
CA THR A 95 -12.66 -2.74 -15.29
C THR A 95 -11.92 -3.85 -16.02
N VAL A 96 -12.13 -5.10 -15.62
CA VAL A 96 -11.55 -6.27 -16.30
C VAL A 96 -12.23 -6.45 -17.67
N LEU A 97 -11.45 -6.35 -18.75
CA LEU A 97 -11.91 -6.50 -20.13
C LEU A 97 -11.80 -7.94 -20.63
N THR A 98 -10.82 -8.70 -20.14
CA THR A 98 -10.57 -10.08 -20.57
C THR A 98 -9.98 -10.88 -19.42
N SER A 99 -10.42 -12.14 -19.28
CA SER A 99 -9.79 -13.10 -18.39
C SER A 99 -10.01 -14.53 -18.88
N SER A 100 -8.94 -15.26 -19.13
CA SER A 100 -8.92 -16.72 -19.34
C SER A 100 -8.33 -17.46 -18.13
N ILE A 101 -7.72 -16.75 -17.18
CA ILE A 101 -7.16 -17.31 -15.93
C ILE A 101 -8.13 -17.26 -14.74
N GLY A 102 -9.36 -16.76 -14.96
CA GLY A 102 -10.37 -16.56 -13.92
C GLY A 102 -10.15 -15.29 -13.09
N ALA A 103 -10.64 -15.27 -11.85
CA ALA A 103 -10.50 -14.11 -10.98
C ALA A 103 -9.02 -13.80 -10.69
N PHE A 104 -8.67 -12.52 -10.80
CA PHE A 104 -7.41 -11.92 -10.36
C PHE A 104 -7.81 -10.67 -9.59
N ASN A 105 -7.50 -10.64 -8.30
CA ASN A 105 -8.12 -9.73 -7.35
C ASN A 105 -7.18 -8.62 -6.88
N ILE A 106 -6.08 -8.34 -7.59
CA ILE A 106 -5.13 -7.28 -7.21
C ILE A 106 -5.49 -5.99 -7.96
N GLY A 107 -5.52 -4.86 -7.24
CA GLY A 107 -5.88 -3.54 -7.77
C GLY A 107 -4.72 -2.55 -7.65
N PHE A 108 -4.99 -1.37 -7.06
CA PHE A 108 -3.91 -0.48 -6.61
C PHE A 108 -2.94 -1.22 -5.68
N PRO A 109 -1.67 -0.77 -5.56
CA PRO A 109 -0.76 -1.32 -4.58
C PRO A 109 -1.42 -1.38 -3.20
N GLY A 110 -1.37 -2.55 -2.56
CA GLY A 110 -2.02 -2.81 -1.26
C GLY A 110 -3.47 -3.29 -1.33
N GLN A 111 -4.13 -3.19 -2.48
CA GLN A 111 -5.55 -3.52 -2.62
C GLN A 111 -5.82 -4.97 -3.05
N TYR A 112 -6.87 -5.53 -2.47
CA TYR A 112 -7.44 -6.82 -2.85
C TYR A 112 -8.96 -6.71 -3.06
N TRP A 113 -9.49 -7.20 -4.18
CA TRP A 113 -10.92 -7.17 -4.49
C TRP A 113 -11.73 -8.24 -3.74
N ASP A 114 -12.70 -7.81 -2.94
CA ASP A 114 -13.70 -8.68 -2.32
C ASP A 114 -15.02 -8.59 -3.08
N SER A 115 -15.29 -9.60 -3.91
CA SER A 115 -16.51 -9.66 -4.72
C SER A 115 -17.79 -9.79 -3.89
N GLU A 116 -17.71 -10.30 -2.66
CA GLU A 116 -18.84 -10.37 -1.73
C GLU A 116 -19.18 -9.02 -1.08
N LYS A 117 -18.21 -8.10 -0.95
CA LYS A 117 -18.43 -6.75 -0.43
C LYS A 117 -18.65 -5.72 -1.54
N GLN A 118 -18.24 -6.05 -2.77
CA GLN A 118 -18.11 -5.09 -3.87
C GLN A 118 -17.20 -3.91 -3.49
N SER A 119 -16.11 -4.20 -2.78
CA SER A 119 -15.13 -3.22 -2.34
C SER A 119 -13.71 -3.79 -2.37
N TRP A 120 -12.73 -2.89 -2.37
CA TRP A 120 -11.32 -3.24 -2.29
C TRP A 120 -10.86 -3.24 -0.83
N TYR A 121 -10.49 -4.40 -0.30
CA TYR A 121 -9.75 -4.47 0.96
C TYR A 121 -8.40 -3.78 0.79
N ASN A 122 -8.12 -2.76 1.61
CA ASN A 122 -6.88 -2.00 1.60
C ASN A 122 -6.33 -1.87 3.02
N TYR A 123 -6.01 -3.04 3.59
CA TYR A 123 -5.45 -3.24 4.92
C TYR A 123 -6.27 -2.61 6.05
N PHE A 124 -6.05 -1.34 6.40
CA PHE A 124 -6.76 -0.67 7.48
C PHE A 124 -8.16 -0.18 7.10
N ARG A 125 -8.44 -0.06 5.80
CA ARG A 125 -9.72 0.45 5.28
C ARG A 125 -10.20 -0.38 4.09
N ASP A 126 -11.50 -0.33 3.84
CA ASP A 126 -12.12 -0.80 2.60
C ASP A 126 -12.33 0.41 1.67
N TYR A 127 -11.94 0.26 0.41
CA TYR A 127 -12.04 1.29 -0.62
C TYR A 127 -13.18 0.97 -1.59
N ASP A 128 -14.01 1.97 -1.87
CA ASP A 128 -15.07 1.92 -2.88
C ASP A 128 -14.64 2.73 -4.11
N ALA A 129 -14.38 2.01 -5.19
CA ALA A 129 -13.93 2.60 -6.44
C ALA A 129 -15.01 3.46 -7.12
N SER A 130 -16.30 3.15 -6.89
CA SER A 130 -17.41 3.88 -7.51
C SER A 130 -17.53 5.31 -6.98
N SER A 131 -17.17 5.54 -5.72
CA SER A 131 -17.11 6.86 -5.09
C SER A 131 -15.69 7.45 -5.02
N GLY A 132 -14.66 6.66 -5.35
CA GLY A 132 -13.25 7.07 -5.30
C GLY A 132 -12.75 7.32 -3.88
N ARG A 133 -13.31 6.65 -2.87
CA ARG A 133 -13.12 6.96 -1.44
C ARG A 133 -13.08 5.71 -0.56
N TYR A 134 -12.57 5.88 0.66
CA TYR A 134 -12.68 4.86 1.70
C TYR A 134 -14.10 4.82 2.28
N LEU A 135 -14.51 3.63 2.72
CA LEU A 135 -15.78 3.39 3.39
C LEU A 135 -15.72 3.75 4.89
N GLN A 136 -14.52 3.75 5.47
CA GLN A 136 -14.26 4.08 6.87
C GLN A 136 -13.46 5.39 6.98
N SER A 137 -13.71 6.14 8.06
CA SER A 137 -12.85 7.27 8.42
C SER A 137 -11.46 6.78 8.78
N ASP A 138 -10.45 7.61 8.47
CA ASP A 138 -9.05 7.34 8.75
C ASP A 138 -8.77 7.00 10.24
N PRO A 139 -8.18 5.83 10.54
CA PRO A 139 -7.80 5.46 11.91
C PRO A 139 -6.76 6.39 12.54
N ILE A 140 -5.91 7.05 11.74
CA ILE A 140 -4.95 8.04 12.24
C ILE A 140 -5.54 9.47 12.28
N GLY A 141 -6.85 9.60 12.04
CA GLY A 141 -7.58 10.85 12.07
C GLY A 141 -7.07 11.83 11.01
N LEU A 142 -6.82 13.08 11.43
CA LEU A 142 -6.37 14.14 10.51
C LEU A 142 -4.91 14.00 10.07
N GLY A 143 -4.17 12.99 10.56
CA GLY A 143 -2.80 12.71 10.16
C GLY A 143 -2.65 12.34 8.68
N GLY A 144 -3.68 11.74 8.08
CA GLY A 144 -3.73 11.43 6.64
C GLY A 144 -4.27 12.57 5.76
N GLY A 145 -4.76 13.66 6.38
CA GLY A 145 -5.33 14.82 5.71
C GLY A 145 -6.66 15.28 6.31
N ILE A 146 -7.13 16.46 5.87
CA ILE A 146 -8.37 17.07 6.38
C ILE A 146 -9.62 16.22 6.04
N ASN A 147 -9.59 15.51 4.91
CA ASN A 147 -10.65 14.61 4.50
C ASN A 147 -10.26 13.16 4.82
N THR A 148 -10.79 12.64 5.92
CA THR A 148 -10.47 11.31 6.46
C THR A 148 -11.00 10.14 5.61
N TYR A 149 -11.69 10.40 4.52
CA TYR A 149 -12.23 9.41 3.58
C TYR A 149 -11.56 9.45 2.20
N ALA A 150 -10.65 10.39 1.96
CA ALA A 150 -10.02 10.55 0.65
C ALA A 150 -9.03 9.40 0.37
N TYR A 151 -9.11 8.83 -0.83
CA TYR A 151 -8.03 7.99 -1.37
C TYR A 151 -6.99 8.88 -2.04
N ALA A 152 -5.70 8.62 -1.81
CA ALA A 152 -4.59 9.19 -2.56
C ALA A 152 -4.59 10.73 -2.69
N LEU A 153 -4.99 11.46 -1.64
CA LEU A 153 -5.21 12.93 -1.68
C LEU A 153 -6.11 13.39 -2.84
N SER A 154 -7.02 12.53 -3.28
CA SER A 154 -7.87 12.71 -4.47
C SER A 154 -7.10 12.85 -5.79
N ASN A 155 -5.85 12.42 -5.86
CA ASN A 155 -5.04 12.35 -7.07
C ASN A 155 -4.43 10.94 -7.27
N PRO A 156 -5.25 9.93 -7.55
CA PRO A 156 -4.82 8.54 -7.74
C PRO A 156 -4.11 8.29 -9.08
N VAL A 157 -3.90 9.34 -9.90
CA VAL A 157 -3.05 9.29 -11.10
C VAL A 157 -1.59 9.47 -10.72
N MET A 158 -1.31 10.14 -9.60
CA MET A 158 0.04 10.45 -9.14
C MET A 158 0.43 9.70 -7.86
N TYR A 159 -0.56 9.31 -7.06
CA TYR A 159 -0.34 8.84 -5.70
C TYR A 159 -1.04 7.51 -5.45
N ILE A 160 -0.48 6.76 -4.51
CA ILE A 160 -1.03 5.50 -4.00
C ILE A 160 -1.12 5.57 -2.47
N ASP A 161 -2.03 4.80 -1.88
CA ASP A 161 -2.11 4.58 -0.42
C ASP A 161 -2.08 3.06 -0.15
N PRO A 162 -0.89 2.45 -0.03
CA PRO A 162 -0.73 0.99 0.08
C PRO A 162 -1.23 0.39 1.39
N LEU A 163 -1.43 1.19 2.42
CA LEU A 163 -1.85 0.74 3.75
C LEU A 163 -3.29 1.15 4.07
N GLY A 164 -3.86 2.09 3.33
CA GLY A 164 -5.12 2.71 3.70
C GLY A 164 -4.95 3.61 4.93
N LEU A 165 -3.88 4.39 5.02
CA LEU A 165 -3.66 5.36 6.10
C LEU A 165 -3.19 6.72 5.59
N PHE A 166 -2.24 6.73 4.65
CA PHE A 166 -1.68 7.96 4.11
C PHE A 166 -1.00 7.65 2.77
N VAL A 167 -0.79 8.69 1.97
CA VAL A 167 -0.16 8.56 0.67
C VAL A 167 1.31 8.17 0.77
N ASP A 168 1.73 7.19 -0.02
CA ASP A 168 3.15 6.94 -0.23
C ASP A 168 3.72 8.04 -1.12
N LEU A 169 4.58 8.87 -0.52
CA LEU A 169 5.24 10.00 -1.17
C LEU A 169 6.57 9.62 -1.83
N CYS A 170 6.85 8.33 -2.06
CA CYS A 170 8.09 7.89 -2.72
C CYS A 170 8.43 8.67 -4.01
N ASP A 171 7.43 9.12 -4.77
CA ASP A 171 7.62 9.92 -5.99
C ASP A 171 7.49 11.44 -5.79
N LEU A 172 7.15 11.90 -4.59
CA LEU A 172 7.22 13.32 -4.27
C LEU A 172 8.68 13.66 -3.97
N LEU A 173 9.46 13.85 -5.05
CA LEU A 173 10.57 14.78 -5.01
C LEU A 173 9.95 16.15 -4.68
N VAL A 174 9.79 16.41 -3.38
CA VAL A 174 9.44 17.73 -2.86
C VAL A 174 10.38 18.68 -3.59
N VAL A 175 9.82 19.64 -4.35
CA VAL A 175 10.60 20.78 -4.83
C VAL A 175 10.98 21.54 -3.57
N ILE A 176 12.05 21.08 -2.93
CA ILE A 176 12.58 21.71 -1.76
C ILE A 176 13.21 22.99 -2.30
N PRO A 177 12.83 24.19 -1.81
CA PRO A 177 13.50 25.43 -2.18
C PRO A 177 15.01 25.22 -2.11
N ASP A 178 15.78 25.82 -3.03
CA ASP A 178 17.23 25.60 -3.21
C ASP A 178 18.07 25.60 -1.93
N TYR A 179 17.56 26.19 -0.85
CA TYR A 179 18.13 26.18 0.49
C TYR A 179 18.22 24.81 1.19
N LEU A 180 17.54 23.76 0.70
CA LEU A 180 17.62 22.40 1.25
C LEU A 180 18.28 21.38 0.30
N LYS A 181 18.97 21.86 -0.75
CA LYS A 181 19.89 21.03 -1.54
C LYS A 181 20.94 20.40 -0.62
N GLY A 182 20.85 19.09 -0.43
CA GLY A 182 21.78 18.31 0.41
C GLY A 182 21.18 17.77 1.71
N THR A 183 19.92 18.08 2.03
CA THR A 183 19.24 17.51 3.20
C THR A 183 18.66 16.15 2.85
N LYS A 184 19.16 15.08 3.48
CA LYS A 184 18.56 13.75 3.36
C LYS A 184 17.25 13.72 4.15
N VAL A 185 16.12 13.61 3.47
CA VAL A 185 14.83 13.35 4.10
C VAL A 185 14.68 11.83 4.18
N LYS A 186 14.61 11.27 5.39
CA LYS A 186 14.22 9.88 5.63
C LYS A 186 12.83 9.87 6.22
N ALA A 187 11.84 9.40 5.47
CA ALA A 187 10.58 8.95 6.06
C ALA A 187 10.82 7.54 6.62
N SER A 188 10.58 7.33 7.91
CA SER A 188 10.59 6.00 8.53
C SER A 188 9.23 5.73 9.14
N TYR A 189 8.66 4.58 8.79
CA TYR A 189 7.38 4.09 9.29
C TYR A 189 7.64 2.85 10.15
N GLY A 190 7.11 2.83 11.36
CA GLY A 190 7.26 1.70 12.28
C GLY A 190 6.24 1.74 13.42
N MET A 191 5.91 0.55 13.93
CA MET A 191 5.12 0.35 15.15
C MET A 191 6.08 0.24 16.35
N GLY A 192 5.94 1.08 17.39
CA GLY A 192 6.87 1.08 18.54
C GLY A 192 6.44 1.92 19.74
N ILE A 193 7.35 2.09 20.71
CA ILE A 193 7.23 3.04 21.83
C ILE A 193 7.97 4.33 21.43
N LEU A 194 7.32 5.49 21.54
CA LEU A 194 7.95 6.79 21.27
C LEU A 194 8.07 7.58 22.58
N ALA A 195 9.25 8.16 22.81
CA ALA A 195 9.41 9.28 23.73
C ALA A 195 9.32 10.57 22.90
N THR A 196 8.31 11.40 23.15
CA THR A 196 8.15 12.69 22.49
C THR A 196 9.01 13.75 23.17
N GLY A 197 9.97 14.33 22.44
CA GLY A 197 10.67 15.56 22.84
C GLY A 197 10.24 16.70 21.94
N SER A 198 9.96 17.88 22.50
CA SER A 198 9.80 19.11 21.74
C SER A 198 11.11 19.91 21.82
N GLY A 199 11.51 20.50 20.69
CA GLY A 199 12.71 21.33 20.60
C GLY A 199 12.43 22.54 19.73
N GLN A 200 12.95 23.71 20.12
CA GLN A 200 12.91 24.91 19.30
C GLN A 200 14.21 25.08 18.53
N PHE A 201 14.12 25.45 17.25
CA PHE A 201 15.30 25.81 16.44
C PHE A 201 15.71 27.25 16.74
N GLY A 202 16.83 27.43 17.45
CA GLY A 202 17.47 28.72 17.64
C GLY A 202 18.69 28.91 16.74
N THR A 203 19.07 30.16 16.48
CA THR A 203 20.23 30.54 15.64
C THR A 203 21.58 30.01 16.15
N ASN A 204 21.66 29.48 17.37
CA ASN A 204 22.90 29.01 18.01
C ASN A 204 22.84 27.55 18.49
N GLY A 205 21.89 26.75 18.02
CA GLY A 205 21.82 25.30 18.33
C GLY A 205 20.46 24.81 18.81
N VAL A 206 20.38 23.51 19.08
CA VAL A 206 19.18 22.78 19.48
C VAL A 206 19.13 22.65 21.00
N THR A 207 18.09 23.17 21.65
CA THR A 207 17.72 22.81 23.03
C THR A 207 16.65 21.72 22.98
N LEU A 208 16.96 20.55 23.55
CA LEU A 208 16.06 19.40 23.68
C LEU A 208 15.43 19.41 25.08
N GLU A 209 14.12 19.57 25.16
CA GLU A 209 13.37 19.35 26.39
C GLU A 209 12.60 18.02 26.25
N VAL A 210 13.00 17.01 27.03
CA VAL A 210 12.35 15.69 27.04
C VAL A 210 11.30 15.68 28.14
N ALA A 211 10.03 15.74 27.77
CA ALA A 211 8.93 15.37 28.66
C ALA A 211 8.67 13.87 28.49
N PRO A 212 8.69 13.05 29.56
CA PRO A 212 8.42 11.62 29.43
C PRO A 212 6.91 11.39 29.34
N GLU A 213 6.34 11.41 28.14
CA GLU A 213 5.07 10.73 27.88
C GLU A 213 5.34 9.41 27.18
N ILE A 214 4.95 8.32 27.84
CA ILE A 214 5.09 6.94 27.36
C ILE A 214 3.76 6.55 26.72
N GLY A 215 3.72 6.42 25.40
CA GLY A 215 2.54 5.98 24.65
C GLY A 215 2.86 4.91 23.61
N LEU A 216 2.01 3.90 23.51
CA LEU A 216 1.97 2.96 22.37
C LEU A 216 1.19 3.61 21.22
N GLY A 217 1.76 3.69 20.02
CA GLY A 217 1.07 4.27 18.85
C GLY A 217 1.73 3.96 17.51
N VAL A 218 0.96 4.17 16.43
CA VAL A 218 1.47 4.27 15.04
C VAL A 218 2.00 5.69 14.87
N PHE A 219 3.27 5.86 14.49
CA PHE A 219 3.86 7.19 14.35
C PHE A 219 4.03 7.56 12.87
N GLY A 220 3.32 8.61 12.45
CA GLY A 220 3.65 9.40 11.27
C GLY A 220 4.41 10.64 11.74
N GLY A 221 5.74 10.61 11.67
CA GLY A 221 6.58 11.74 12.00
C GLY A 221 7.52 12.06 10.85
N ALA A 222 7.39 13.25 10.26
CA ALA A 222 8.45 13.82 9.43
C ALA A 222 9.55 14.34 10.36
N GLY A 223 10.53 13.49 10.70
CA GLY A 223 11.71 13.89 11.43
C GLY A 223 12.78 14.46 10.50
N LEU A 224 13.17 15.71 10.69
CA LEU A 224 14.32 16.30 10.00
C LEU A 224 15.59 15.94 10.79
N GLU A 225 16.18 14.77 10.53
CA GLU A 225 17.43 14.37 11.16
C GLU A 225 18.63 14.92 10.37
N ALA A 226 19.14 16.07 10.79
CA ALA A 226 20.39 16.61 10.27
C ALA A 226 21.57 15.93 10.98
N SER A 227 22.05 14.81 10.45
CA SER A 227 23.36 14.27 10.82
C SER A 227 24.05 13.66 9.59
N GLY A 228 25.21 14.22 9.24
CA GLY A 228 26.04 13.72 8.16
C GLY A 228 27.00 12.63 8.64
N LYS A 229 26.90 11.43 8.05
CA LYS A 229 27.97 10.81 7.26
C LYS A 229 27.36 9.72 6.36
N LEU A 230 27.85 9.68 5.12
CA LEU A 230 27.32 8.92 3.99
C LEU A 230 27.18 7.41 4.28
N LEU A 231 25.96 6.90 4.15
CA LEU A 231 25.71 5.50 3.83
C LEU A 231 25.21 5.45 2.39
N ASP A 232 26.00 4.80 1.54
CA ASP A 232 25.67 4.45 0.17
C ASP A 232 24.38 3.62 0.16
N CYS A 233 23.31 4.22 -0.34
CA CYS A 233 22.16 3.45 -0.79
C CYS A 233 22.59 2.87 -2.14
N ASN A 234 22.87 1.57 -2.15
CA ASN A 234 23.36 0.86 -3.32
C ASN A 234 22.40 1.15 -4.50
N LYS A 235 22.99 1.72 -5.55
CA LYS A 235 22.33 2.10 -6.79
C LYS A 235 21.68 0.86 -7.43
N SER A 236 20.37 0.87 -7.65
CA SER A 236 19.79 0.01 -8.69
C SER A 236 18.49 0.50 -9.34
N LYS A 237 17.98 1.71 -9.06
CA LYS A 237 16.80 2.24 -9.79
C LYS A 237 16.91 3.67 -10.32
N CYS A 238 18.11 4.25 -10.38
CA CYS A 238 18.33 5.51 -11.10
C CYS A 238 19.53 5.37 -12.06
N GLU A 239 19.26 4.94 -13.28
CA GLU A 239 19.93 5.20 -14.57
C GLU A 239 19.59 4.03 -15.52
N THR A 240 18.97 4.35 -16.68
CA THR A 240 18.67 3.50 -17.87
C THR A 240 18.48 1.99 -17.66
#